data_AF-A0A933AV91-F1
#
_entry.id   AF-A0A933AV91-F1
#
_cell.length_a   1.000
_cell.length_b   1.000
_cell.length_c   1.000
_cell.angle_alpha   90.00
_cell.angle_beta   90.00
_cell.angle_gamma   90.00
#
_symmetry.space_group_name_H-M   'P 1'
#
loop_
_entity.id
_entity.type
_entity.pdbx_description
1 polymer ?
#
loop_
_entity_poly.entity_id
_entity_poly.type
_entity_poly.pdbx_seq_one_letter_code
_entity_poly.pdbx_strand_id
1 'polypeptide(L)'
;MQEYSEDALVEQPTTKLFEALGYETANCFHEKVGESSTLGRQTTQEVVLVPRLRAALRRLNPDVSADAIDQAIEELTKDRSALNPVVANREVYRLLKD
;
A
#
# COMPACT_ATOMS: atom_id res chain seq x y z
N MET A 1 -25.17 -18.22 0.63
CA MET A 1 -24.67 -16.83 0.61
C MET A 1 -25.79 -15.97 1.20
N GLN A 2 -25.52 -15.19 2.24
CA GLN A 2 -26.55 -14.32 2.83
C GLN A 2 -26.73 -13.12 1.90
N GLU A 3 -27.96 -12.87 1.42
CA GLU A 3 -28.26 -11.74 0.51
C GLU A 3 -28.10 -10.36 1.18
N TYR A 4 -28.11 -10.32 2.51
CA TYR A 4 -28.01 -9.09 3.29
C TYR A 4 -26.79 -9.12 4.23
N SER A 5 -25.58 -9.15 3.65
CA SER A 5 -24.32 -9.03 4.38
C SER A 5 -23.54 -7.78 3.93
N GLU A 6 -22.61 -7.29 4.75
CA GLU A 6 -21.69 -6.19 4.38
C GLU A 6 -20.83 -6.58 3.17
N ASP A 7 -20.39 -7.84 3.09
CA ASP A 7 -19.69 -8.37 1.92
C ASP A 7 -20.52 -8.21 0.64
N ALA A 8 -21.79 -8.66 0.66
CA ALA A 8 -22.65 -8.63 -0.51
C ALA A 8 -23.11 -7.21 -0.90
N LEU A 9 -23.40 -6.36 0.10
CA LEU A 9 -24.01 -5.04 -0.11
C LEU A 9 -23.00 -3.90 -0.21
N VAL A 10 -21.77 -4.07 0.30
CA VAL A 10 -20.76 -3.00 0.36
C VAL A 10 -19.43 -3.43 -0.25
N GLU A 11 -18.81 -4.53 0.22
CA GLU A 11 -17.46 -4.91 -0.21
C GLU A 11 -17.41 -5.31 -1.70
N GLN A 12 -18.24 -6.26 -2.13
CA GLN A 12 -18.25 -6.74 -3.52
C GLN A 12 -18.64 -5.64 -4.53
N PRO A 13 -19.67 -4.80 -4.29
CA PRO A 13 -19.96 -3.67 -5.16
C PRO A 13 -18.81 -2.65 -5.24
N THR A 14 -18.15 -2.38 -4.11
CA THR A 14 -17.01 -1.44 -4.05
C THR A 14 -15.82 -2.00 -4.83
N THR A 15 -15.48 -3.28 -4.65
CA THR A 15 -14.43 -3.98 -5.40
C THR A 15 -14.69 -3.88 -6.91
N LYS A 16 -15.91 -4.18 -7.36
CA LYS A 16 -16.29 -4.07 -8.79
C LYS A 16 -16.17 -2.66 -9.32
N LEU A 17 -16.50 -1.64 -8.52
CA LEU A 17 -16.32 -0.24 -8.90
C LEU A 17 -14.85 0.10 -9.10
N PHE A 18 -13.97 -0.31 -8.20
CA PHE A 18 -12.53 -0.08 -8.33
C PHE A 18 -11.93 -0.83 -9.52
N GLU A 19 -12.36 -2.07 -9.78
CA GLU A 19 -11.98 -2.82 -10.99
C GLU A 19 -12.39 -2.07 -12.26
N ALA A 20 -13.60 -1.52 -12.31
CA ALA A 20 -14.06 -0.71 -13.44
C ALA A 20 -13.26 0.59 -13.63
N LEU A 21 -12.67 1.11 -12.56
CA LEU A 21 -11.74 2.25 -12.59
C LEU A 21 -10.29 1.85 -12.93
N GLY A 22 -10.02 0.56 -13.16
CA GLY A 22 -8.70 0.04 -13.53
C GLY A 22 -7.80 -0.30 -12.35
N TYR A 23 -8.33 -0.37 -11.13
CA TYR A 23 -7.57 -0.83 -9.96
C TYR A 23 -7.50 -2.36 -9.93
N GLU A 24 -6.35 -2.88 -9.53
CA GLU A 24 -6.18 -4.29 -9.19
C GLU A 24 -6.70 -4.53 -7.77
N THR A 25 -7.56 -5.52 -7.59
CA THR A 25 -8.18 -5.89 -6.31
C THR A 25 -7.68 -7.25 -5.83
N ALA A 26 -7.66 -7.46 -4.52
CA ALA A 26 -7.29 -8.74 -3.93
C ALA A 26 -8.04 -8.95 -2.61
N ASN A 27 -8.50 -10.18 -2.36
CA ASN A 27 -9.03 -10.56 -1.07
C ASN A 27 -7.88 -11.03 -0.15
N CYS A 28 -7.61 -10.25 0.89
CA CYS A 28 -6.53 -10.52 1.85
C CYS A 28 -7.02 -11.15 3.16
N PHE A 29 -8.27 -11.60 3.24
CA PHE A 29 -8.85 -12.14 4.49
C PHE A 29 -8.08 -13.37 5.00
N HIS A 30 -7.52 -14.16 4.09
CA HIS A 30 -6.68 -15.33 4.39
C HIS A 30 -5.22 -15.13 3.91
N GLU A 31 -4.75 -13.88 3.87
CA GLU A 31 -3.37 -13.55 3.52
C GLU A 31 -2.37 -14.33 4.40
N LYS A 32 -1.31 -14.87 3.78
CA LYS A 32 -0.16 -15.40 4.52
C LYS A 32 0.87 -14.30 4.70
N VAL A 33 1.45 -14.20 5.89
CA VAL A 33 2.54 -13.25 6.24
C VAL A 33 3.80 -14.01 6.65
N GLY A 34 4.95 -13.34 6.62
CA GLY A 34 6.27 -13.94 6.92
C GLY A 34 6.98 -14.48 5.68
N GLU A 35 7.80 -15.52 5.85
CA GLU A 35 8.66 -16.05 4.78
C GLU A 35 7.90 -16.53 3.53
N SER A 36 6.67 -17.03 3.71
CA SER A 36 5.79 -17.50 2.62
C SER A 36 4.67 -16.51 2.30
N SER A 37 4.93 -15.21 2.51
CA SER A 37 3.90 -14.19 2.36
C SER A 37 3.38 -14.08 0.92
N THR A 38 2.06 -13.97 0.80
CA THR A 38 1.37 -13.80 -0.48
C THR A 38 1.56 -12.40 -1.06
N LEU A 39 1.69 -11.36 -0.22
CA LEU A 39 1.89 -9.97 -0.67
C LEU A 39 3.24 -9.39 -0.22
N GLY A 40 4.07 -10.21 0.44
CA GLY A 40 5.40 -9.85 0.91
C GLY A 40 5.44 -9.16 2.27
N ARG A 41 4.33 -9.16 3.02
CA ARG A 41 4.28 -8.66 4.39
C ARG A 41 4.97 -9.62 5.35
N GLN A 42 5.74 -9.10 6.30
CA GLN A 42 6.25 -9.90 7.41
C GLN A 42 5.19 -10.07 8.51
N THR A 43 4.34 -9.05 8.72
CA THR A 43 3.26 -9.08 9.69
C THR A 43 2.01 -8.38 9.15
N THR A 44 0.84 -8.65 9.73
CA THR A 44 -0.42 -7.97 9.39
C THR A 44 -0.47 -6.50 9.84
N GLN A 45 0.50 -6.05 10.65
CA GLN A 45 0.58 -4.66 11.11
C GLN A 45 1.22 -3.74 10.07
N GLU A 46 1.97 -4.29 9.12
CA GLU A 46 2.53 -3.51 8.04
C GLU A 46 1.37 -2.94 7.22
N VAL A 47 1.39 -1.64 6.92
CA VAL A 47 0.35 -1.01 6.09
C VAL A 47 0.81 -0.79 4.65
N VAL A 48 2.12 -0.78 4.42
CA VAL A 48 2.74 -0.62 3.09
C VAL A 48 3.20 -1.96 2.54
N LEU A 49 2.81 -2.26 1.30
CA LEU A 49 3.33 -3.41 0.53
C LEU A 49 4.66 -3.04 -0.13
N VAL A 50 5.76 -3.15 0.60
CA VAL A 50 7.10 -2.73 0.14
C VAL A 50 7.51 -3.34 -1.21
N PRO A 51 7.26 -4.64 -1.51
CA PRO A 51 7.61 -5.18 -2.82
C PRO A 51 6.85 -4.51 -3.98
N ARG A 52 5.56 -4.20 -3.80
CA ARG A 52 4.76 -3.47 -4.78
C ARG A 52 5.24 -2.02 -4.93
N LEU A 53 5.56 -1.35 -3.82
CA LEU A 53 6.13 0.00 -3.82
C LEU A 53 7.45 0.05 -4.59
N ARG A 54 8.38 -0.87 -4.29
CA ARG A 54 9.68 -0.97 -4.98
C ARG A 54 9.51 -1.19 -6.49
N ALA A 55 8.62 -2.10 -6.89
CA ALA A 55 8.34 -2.35 -8.29
C ALA A 55 7.76 -1.10 -8.99
N ALA A 56 6.85 -0.38 -8.33
CA ALA A 56 6.30 0.87 -8.86
C ALA A 56 7.36 1.96 -8.99
N LEU A 57 8.21 2.16 -7.98
CA LEU A 57 9.29 3.16 -8.01
C LEU A 57 10.28 2.89 -9.14
N ARG A 58 10.69 1.62 -9.34
CA ARG A 58 11.55 1.23 -10.48
C ARG A 58 10.90 1.46 -11.83
N ARG A 59 9.60 1.16 -11.94
CA ARG A 59 8.84 1.37 -13.19
C ARG A 59 8.72 2.84 -13.54
N LEU A 60 8.50 3.70 -12.54
CA LEU A 60 8.36 5.15 -12.74
C LEU A 60 9.70 5.85 -12.94
N ASN A 61 10.80 5.29 -12.42
CA ASN A 61 12.12 5.90 -12.43
C ASN A 61 13.19 4.90 -12.96
N PRO A 62 13.16 4.56 -14.26
CA PRO A 62 14.01 3.50 -14.82
C PRO A 62 15.52 3.80 -14.74
N ASP A 63 15.91 5.06 -14.71
CA ASP A 63 17.31 5.50 -14.76
C ASP A 63 17.91 5.75 -13.35
N VAL A 64 17.13 5.53 -12.29
CA VAL A 64 17.55 5.78 -10.90
C VAL A 64 18.21 4.52 -10.32
N SER A 65 19.25 4.71 -9.52
CA SER A 65 19.98 3.61 -8.88
C SER A 65 19.12 2.85 -7.88
N ALA A 66 19.45 1.58 -7.64
CA ALA A 66 18.78 0.77 -6.62
C ALA A 66 18.86 1.42 -5.23
N ASP A 67 20.01 1.97 -4.86
CA ASP A 67 20.21 2.63 -3.57
C ASP A 67 19.27 3.83 -3.38
N ALA A 68 19.06 4.63 -4.42
CA ALA A 68 18.13 5.76 -4.37
C ALA A 68 16.66 5.29 -4.26
N ILE A 69 16.30 4.17 -4.89
CA ILE A 69 14.98 3.54 -4.70
C ILE A 69 14.81 3.08 -3.26
N ASP A 70 15.83 2.47 -2.65
CA ASP A 70 15.76 2.00 -1.27
C ASP A 70 15.67 3.18 -0.28
N GLN A 71 16.39 4.27 -0.51
CA GLN A 71 16.24 5.52 0.26
C GLN A 71 14.83 6.11 0.15
N ALA A 72 14.26 6.11 -1.06
CA ALA A 72 12.88 6.58 -1.25
C ALA A 72 11.86 5.73 -0.49
N ILE A 73 12.04 4.39 -0.48
CA ILE A 73 11.19 3.49 0.31
C ILE A 73 11.33 3.80 1.80
N GLU A 74 12.54 3.99 2.31
CA GLU A 74 12.78 4.33 3.71
C GLU A 74 12.05 5.63 4.09
N GLU A 75 12.18 6.70 3.30
CA GLU A 75 11.55 7.98 3.63
C GLU A 75 10.01 7.95 3.51
N LEU A 76 9.47 7.24 2.51
CA LEU A 76 8.03 7.05 2.33
C LEU A 76 7.40 6.18 3.42
N THR A 77 8.16 5.22 3.98
CA THR A 77 7.67 4.29 5.00
C THR A 77 8.07 4.68 6.43
N LYS A 78 8.84 5.75 6.58
CA LYS A 78 9.25 6.30 7.88
C LYS A 78 8.08 6.51 8.82
N ASP A 79 8.24 5.99 10.05
CA ASP A 79 7.23 6.10 11.08
C ASP A 79 7.01 7.56 11.50
N ARG A 80 5.76 7.97 11.45
CA ARG A 80 5.28 9.31 11.84
C ARG A 80 4.14 9.22 12.87
N SER A 81 3.89 8.03 13.40
CA SER A 81 2.79 7.77 14.34
C SER A 81 2.90 8.58 15.64
N ALA A 82 4.13 8.91 16.06
CA ALA A 82 4.39 9.72 17.24
C ALA A 82 4.22 11.24 17.01
N LEU A 83 4.09 11.70 15.77
CA LEU A 83 3.93 13.11 15.45
C LEU A 83 2.46 13.55 15.59
N ASN A 84 2.26 14.86 15.81
CA ASN A 84 0.94 15.44 15.62
C ASN A 84 0.48 15.22 14.16
N PRO A 85 -0.77 14.81 13.90
CA PRO A 85 -1.25 14.53 12.53
C PRO A 85 -1.06 15.68 11.53
N VAL A 86 -1.15 16.94 11.98
CA VAL A 86 -0.91 18.11 11.12
C VAL A 86 0.56 18.18 10.68
N VAL A 87 1.48 17.83 11.58
CA VAL A 87 2.91 17.79 11.30
C VAL A 87 3.23 16.60 10.38
N ALA A 88 2.72 15.41 10.70
CA ALA A 88 2.89 14.22 9.87
C ALA A 88 2.38 14.46 8.43
N ASN A 89 1.19 15.03 8.28
CA ASN A 89 0.62 15.35 6.96
C ASN A 89 1.47 16.37 6.21
N ARG A 90 2.04 17.37 6.90
CA ARG A 90 2.93 18.36 6.27
C ARG A 90 4.21 17.70 5.75
N GLU A 91 4.78 16.76 6.48
CA GLU A 91 5.96 16.02 6.01
C GLU A 91 5.66 15.20 4.76
N VAL A 92 4.58 14.42 4.77
CA VAL A 92 4.15 13.63 3.59
C VAL A 92 3.86 14.54 2.40
N TYR A 93 3.20 15.68 2.63
CA TYR A 93 2.87 16.63 1.57
C TYR A 93 4.11 17.21 0.89
N ARG A 94 5.19 17.49 1.64
CA ARG A 94 6.46 17.97 1.05
C ARG A 94 7.05 16.94 0.09
N LEU A 95 7.03 15.65 0.45
CA LEU A 95 7.51 14.56 -0.42
C LEU A 95 6.75 14.46 -1.76
N LEU A 96 5.53 15.01 -1.84
CA LEU A 96 4.73 15.00 -3.06
C LEU A 96 4.89 16.26 -3.93
N LYS A 97 5.46 17.33 -3.38
CA LYS A 97 5.46 18.66 -4.00
C LYS A 97 6.84 19.21 -4.30
N ASP A 98 7.80 18.90 -3.45
CA ASP A 98 9.20 19.32 -3.57
C ASP A 98 10.00 18.20 -4.24
#